data_AF-A0A7C4TRP5-F1
#
_entry.id   AF-A0A7C4TRP5-F1
#
_cell.length_a   1.000
_cell.length_b   1.000
_cell.length_c   1.000
_cell.angle_alpha   90.00
_cell.angle_beta   90.00
_cell.angle_gamma   90.00
#
_symmetry.space_group_name_H-M   'P 1'
#
loop_
_entity.id
_entity.type
_entity.pdbx_description
1 polymer ?
#
loop_
_entity_poly.entity_id
_entity_poly.type
_entity_poly.pdbx_seq_one_letter_code
_entity_poly.pdbx_strand_id
1 'polypeptide(L)'
;KSRVENEKRNLEAYSVELDNLRKAKDQLLKTTQNDEAKYQEELEKARAELEAIEAIVSTVNFKNGTEVDRGDVIAVMGNSGAPYCSDGAHLHFEVRKNGVIQNAEKYLKSQSMYVEDFDSGTKSIGSGKWIWPMKSPQVTQRYGSTPWSRRYPSGRHDGIDMISNNTFIYAPEDGKMVRGGMGCYGAVINYVAIDHGGGVVSYYLHVK
;
A
#
# COMPACT_ATOMS: atom_id res chain seq x y z
N LYS A 1 -11.22 -68.72 11.66
CA LYS A 1 -10.60 -68.34 10.37
C LYS A 1 -11.16 -67.02 9.83
N SER A 2 -12.47 -66.85 9.67
CA SER A 2 -13.06 -65.59 9.13
C SER A 2 -12.76 -64.32 9.94
N ARG A 3 -12.68 -64.40 11.28
CA ARG A 3 -12.39 -63.22 12.12
C ARG A 3 -10.97 -62.67 11.90
N VAL A 4 -9.99 -63.57 11.79
CA VAL A 4 -8.59 -63.21 11.54
C VAL A 4 -8.40 -62.64 10.13
N GLU A 5 -9.11 -63.17 9.14
CA GLU A 5 -9.12 -62.61 7.77
C GLU A 5 -9.81 -61.24 7.69
N ASN A 6 -10.84 -61.01 8.51
CA ASN A 6 -11.47 -59.69 8.62
C ASN A 6 -10.56 -58.68 9.33
N GLU A 7 -9.93 -59.08 10.44
CA GLU A 7 -8.97 -58.24 11.16
C GLU A 7 -7.76 -57.89 10.28
N LYS A 8 -7.27 -58.83 9.46
CA LYS A 8 -6.19 -58.58 8.50
C LYS A 8 -6.60 -57.59 7.40
N ARG A 9 -7.80 -57.76 6.82
CA ARG A 9 -8.35 -56.80 5.84
C ARG A 9 -8.56 -55.41 6.43
N ASN A 10 -9.03 -55.34 7.67
CA ASN A 10 -9.17 -54.07 8.39
C ASN A 10 -7.81 -53.43 8.66
N LEU A 11 -6.80 -54.22 9.06
CA LEU A 11 -5.45 -53.72 9.28
C LEU A 11 -4.81 -53.17 8.00
N GLU A 12 -5.01 -53.86 6.87
CA GLU A 12 -4.58 -53.39 5.56
C GLU A 12 -5.30 -52.09 5.17
N ALA A 13 -6.61 -51.98 5.41
CA ALA A 13 -7.38 -50.77 5.18
C ALA A 13 -6.90 -49.59 6.06
N TYR A 14 -6.69 -49.82 7.36
CA TYR A 14 -6.15 -48.81 8.28
C TYR A 14 -4.73 -48.38 7.90
N SER A 15 -3.91 -49.30 7.39
CA SER A 15 -2.57 -48.96 6.91
C SER A 15 -2.61 -48.03 5.70
N VAL A 16 -3.54 -48.26 4.76
CA VAL A 16 -3.74 -47.40 3.59
C VAL A 16 -4.28 -46.02 3.99
N GLU A 17 -5.24 -45.99 4.92
CA GLU A 17 -5.80 -44.74 5.44
C GLU A 17 -4.75 -43.90 6.18
N LEU A 18 -3.91 -44.54 7.00
CA LEU A 18 -2.82 -43.88 7.71
C LEU A 18 -1.79 -43.26 6.74
N ASP A 19 -1.48 -43.95 5.64
CA ASP A 19 -0.58 -43.44 4.60
C ASP A 19 -1.17 -42.22 3.89
N ASN A 20 -2.47 -42.24 3.59
CA ASN A 20 -3.19 -41.11 3.02
C ASN A 20 -3.24 -39.91 3.98
N LEU A 21 -3.47 -40.14 5.27
CA LEU A 21 -3.45 -39.11 6.30
C LEU A 21 -2.07 -38.48 6.46
N ARG A 22 -1.00 -39.27 6.38
CA ARG A 22 0.38 -38.77 6.40
C ARG A 22 0.67 -37.89 5.20
N LYS A 23 0.31 -38.34 3.99
CA LYS A 23 0.45 -37.54 2.76
C LYS A 23 -0.35 -36.23 2.82
N ALA A 24 -1.57 -36.27 3.33
CA ALA A 24 -2.41 -35.08 3.49
C ALA A 24 -1.81 -34.11 4.52
N LYS A 25 -1.29 -34.62 5.65
CA LYS A 25 -0.58 -33.84 6.66
C LYS A 25 0.68 -33.20 6.09
N ASP A 26 1.49 -33.96 5.34
CA ASP A 26 2.74 -33.46 4.76
C ASP A 26 2.46 -32.40 3.69
N GLN A 27 1.42 -32.59 2.89
CA GLN A 27 0.96 -31.59 1.92
C GLN A 27 0.45 -30.33 2.64
N LEU A 28 -0.34 -30.48 3.69
CA LEU A 28 -0.82 -29.37 4.51
C LEU A 28 0.34 -28.63 5.18
N LEU A 29 1.34 -29.35 5.70
CA LEU A 29 2.54 -28.78 6.31
C LEU A 29 3.34 -28.00 5.28
N LYS A 30 3.51 -28.55 4.06
CA LYS A 30 4.22 -27.87 2.97
C LYS A 30 3.50 -26.61 2.50
N THR A 31 2.18 -26.67 2.36
CA THR A 31 1.36 -25.50 2.02
C THR A 31 1.43 -24.44 3.12
N THR A 32 1.25 -24.85 4.38
CA THR A 32 1.29 -23.91 5.53
C THR A 32 2.66 -23.29 5.74
N GLN A 33 3.76 -24.04 5.56
CA GLN A 33 5.12 -23.50 5.61
C GLN A 33 5.41 -22.53 4.46
N ASN A 34 4.93 -22.79 3.25
CA ASN A 34 5.07 -21.86 2.12
C ASN A 34 4.26 -20.58 2.34
N ASP A 35 3.04 -20.72 2.86
CA ASP A 35 2.20 -19.56 3.19
C ASP A 35 2.82 -18.75 4.33
N GLU A 36 3.34 -19.38 5.38
CA GLU A 36 4.07 -18.70 6.46
C GLU A 36 5.33 -17.99 5.95
N ALA A 37 6.14 -18.63 5.10
CA ALA A 37 7.30 -17.99 4.49
C ALA A 37 6.89 -16.77 3.64
N LYS A 38 5.79 -16.88 2.90
CA LYS A 38 5.23 -15.77 2.12
C LYS A 38 4.70 -14.66 3.03
N TYR A 39 4.01 -14.98 4.12
CA TYR A 39 3.54 -13.99 5.09
C TYR A 39 4.69 -13.30 5.81
N GLN A 40 5.78 -14.01 6.12
CA GLN A 40 6.98 -13.42 6.70
C GLN A 40 7.69 -12.53 5.67
N GLU A 41 7.77 -12.94 4.40
CA GLU A 41 8.29 -12.10 3.32
C GLU A 41 7.44 -10.84 3.11
N GLU A 42 6.11 -10.98 3.09
CA GLU A 42 5.19 -9.85 3.04
C GLU A 42 5.36 -8.97 4.30
N LEU A 43 5.44 -9.55 5.50
CA LEU A 43 5.64 -8.86 6.78
C LEU A 43 6.90 -8.02 6.80
N GLU A 44 8.00 -8.58 6.32
CA GLU A 44 9.26 -7.86 6.13
C GLU A 44 9.13 -6.77 5.06
N LYS A 45 8.31 -6.97 4.02
CA LYS A 45 7.99 -5.92 3.02
C LYS A 45 7.28 -4.72 3.62
N ALA A 46 6.14 -4.88 4.29
CA ALA A 46 5.55 -3.67 4.90
C ALA A 46 6.26 -3.21 6.16
N ARG A 47 7.04 -4.03 6.85
CA ARG A 47 7.94 -3.52 7.92
C ARG A 47 9.04 -2.65 7.33
N ALA A 48 9.65 -3.05 6.22
CA ALA A 48 10.65 -2.24 5.53
C ALA A 48 10.05 -0.98 4.89
N GLU A 49 8.84 -1.06 4.32
CA GLU A 49 8.09 0.13 3.86
C GLU A 49 7.78 1.06 5.04
N LEU A 50 7.32 0.52 6.17
CA LEU A 50 7.05 1.27 7.40
C LEU A 50 8.33 1.92 7.96
N GLU A 51 9.45 1.19 8.00
CA GLU A 51 10.74 1.71 8.46
C GLU A 51 11.29 2.78 7.49
N ALA A 52 11.14 2.60 6.19
CA ALA A 52 11.53 3.60 5.18
C ALA A 52 10.68 4.87 5.30
N ILE A 53 9.39 4.69 5.56
CA ILE A 53 8.43 5.74 5.86
C ILE A 53 8.78 6.47 7.18
N GLU A 54 9.09 5.75 8.24
CA GLU A 54 9.44 6.31 9.56
C GLU A 54 10.80 7.03 9.52
N ALA A 55 11.74 6.53 8.73
CA ALA A 55 13.01 7.19 8.45
C ALA A 55 12.79 8.55 7.74
N ILE A 56 11.84 8.64 6.80
CA ILE A 56 11.46 9.89 6.14
C ILE A 56 10.84 10.88 7.15
N VAL A 57 10.00 10.41 8.06
CA VAL A 57 9.24 11.30 8.98
C VAL A 57 10.12 11.97 10.04
N SER A 58 11.28 11.39 10.40
CA SER A 58 12.19 11.97 11.41
C SER A 58 13.37 12.77 10.83
N THR A 59 13.63 12.70 9.52
CA THR A 59 14.85 13.29 8.91
C THR A 59 14.61 14.28 7.77
N VAL A 60 13.35 14.50 7.34
CA VAL A 60 13.08 15.50 6.30
C VAL A 60 13.33 16.91 6.84
N ASN A 61 14.41 17.53 6.36
CA ASN A 61 14.78 18.88 6.73
C ASN A 61 14.12 19.91 5.81
N PHE A 62 12.91 20.33 6.16
CA PHE A 62 12.21 21.40 5.45
C PHE A 62 12.89 22.77 5.60
N LYS A 63 13.92 22.97 6.44
CA LYS A 63 14.60 24.27 6.57
C LYS A 63 15.14 24.80 5.23
N ASN A 64 15.54 23.92 4.31
CA ASN A 64 16.03 24.27 2.98
C ASN A 64 15.06 23.90 1.83
N GLY A 65 13.81 23.59 2.13
CA GLY A 65 12.80 23.30 1.11
C GLY A 65 12.39 24.52 0.27
N THR A 66 11.79 24.28 -0.89
CA THR A 66 11.28 25.31 -1.80
C THR A 66 9.85 25.68 -1.39
N GLU A 67 9.54 26.97 -1.31
CA GLU A 67 8.15 27.42 -1.11
C GLU A 67 7.32 27.11 -2.36
N VAL A 68 6.09 26.62 -2.14
CA VAL A 68 5.13 26.31 -3.19
C VAL A 68 3.76 26.82 -2.77
N ASP A 69 3.04 27.38 -3.74
CA ASP A 69 1.67 27.83 -3.56
C ASP A 69 0.70 26.72 -3.97
N ARG A 70 -0.50 26.75 -3.40
CA ARG A 70 -1.59 25.85 -3.78
C ARG A 70 -1.85 25.94 -5.28
N GLY A 71 -1.76 24.79 -5.95
CA GLY A 71 -1.97 24.67 -7.39
C GLY A 71 -0.69 24.71 -8.22
N ASP A 72 0.49 24.89 -7.59
CA ASP A 72 1.77 24.75 -8.28
C ASP A 72 2.01 23.30 -8.70
N VAL A 73 2.63 23.12 -9.87
CA VAL A 73 3.09 21.80 -10.32
C VAL A 73 4.36 21.43 -9.57
N ILE A 74 4.30 20.34 -8.82
CA ILE A 74 5.37 19.92 -7.90
C ILE A 74 6.14 18.70 -8.41
N ALA A 75 5.49 17.85 -9.19
CA ALA A 75 6.05 16.62 -9.74
C ALA A 75 5.20 16.09 -10.90
N VAL A 76 5.64 14.99 -11.51
CA VAL A 76 4.89 14.25 -12.52
C VAL A 76 4.64 12.83 -12.04
N MET A 77 3.43 12.31 -12.27
CA MET A 77 3.06 10.91 -12.03
C MET A 77 4.06 10.00 -12.74
N GLY A 78 4.63 9.07 -11.96
CA GLY A 78 5.69 8.21 -12.40
C GLY A 78 5.40 6.75 -12.13
N ASN A 79 6.47 5.97 -12.12
CA ASN A 79 6.49 4.56 -11.75
C ASN A 79 7.82 4.24 -11.04
N SER A 80 8.32 5.18 -10.24
CA SER A 80 9.57 4.97 -9.50
C SER A 80 9.36 3.91 -8.40
N GLY A 81 10.35 3.06 -8.18
CA GLY A 81 10.22 1.85 -7.38
C GLY A 81 9.86 0.58 -8.18
N ALA A 82 9.51 0.70 -9.46
CA ALA A 82 9.25 -0.46 -10.30
C ALA A 82 10.52 -1.33 -10.54
N PRO A 83 10.37 -2.66 -10.69
CA PRO A 83 9.12 -3.41 -10.60
C PRO A 83 8.79 -3.89 -9.16
N TYR A 84 9.64 -3.60 -8.18
CA TYR A 84 9.55 -4.23 -6.86
C TYR A 84 8.52 -3.59 -5.94
N CYS A 85 8.30 -2.28 -6.10
CA CYS A 85 7.48 -1.48 -5.19
C CYS A 85 6.47 -0.60 -5.93
N SER A 86 6.28 -0.86 -7.23
CA SER A 86 5.25 -0.24 -8.04
C SER A 86 5.00 -1.11 -9.27
N ASP A 87 3.76 -1.57 -9.42
CA ASP A 87 3.33 -2.44 -10.52
C ASP A 87 2.85 -1.66 -11.75
N GLY A 88 2.76 -0.34 -11.65
CA GLY A 88 2.25 0.51 -12.73
C GLY A 88 2.32 2.00 -12.38
N ALA A 89 2.19 2.85 -13.40
CA ALA A 89 2.28 4.29 -13.18
C ALA A 89 1.06 4.84 -12.43
N HIS A 90 1.28 5.38 -11.23
CA HIS A 90 0.25 5.97 -10.37
C HIS A 90 0.88 6.98 -9.40
N LEU A 91 0.03 7.71 -8.68
CA LEU A 91 0.42 8.53 -7.53
C LEU A 91 -0.10 7.87 -6.26
N HIS A 92 0.80 7.55 -5.33
CA HIS A 92 0.45 7.24 -3.95
C HIS A 92 0.55 8.52 -3.11
N PHE A 93 -0.58 8.97 -2.57
CA PHE A 93 -0.72 10.22 -1.82
C PHE A 93 -1.04 9.95 -0.35
N GLU A 94 -0.23 10.51 0.55
CA GLU A 94 -0.44 10.38 2.00
C GLU A 94 -0.53 11.74 2.69
N VAL A 95 -1.22 11.78 3.81
CA VAL A 95 -1.19 12.92 4.74
C VAL A 95 -0.84 12.43 6.13
N ARG A 96 0.07 13.13 6.80
CA ARG A 96 0.47 12.88 8.19
C ARG A 96 0.23 14.10 9.04
N LYS A 97 -0.15 13.89 10.29
CA LYS A 97 -0.27 14.93 11.30
C LYS A 97 0.56 14.54 12.52
N ASN A 98 1.57 15.35 12.83
CA ASN A 98 2.55 15.07 13.88
C ASN A 98 3.19 13.68 13.72
N GLY A 99 3.54 13.32 12.48
CA GLY A 99 4.10 12.02 12.12
C GLY A 99 3.10 10.87 12.01
N VAL A 100 1.85 11.03 12.48
CA VAL A 100 0.82 9.99 12.43
C VAL A 100 0.04 10.06 11.13
N ILE A 101 -0.03 8.93 10.41
CA ILE A 101 -0.78 8.77 9.16
C ILE A 101 -2.27 9.07 9.38
N GLN A 102 -2.84 9.85 8.46
CA GLN A 102 -4.24 10.27 8.47
C GLN A 102 -4.94 9.81 7.19
N ASN A 103 -6.26 9.68 7.26
CA ASN A 103 -7.06 9.55 6.04
C ASN A 103 -6.98 10.86 5.22
N ALA A 104 -6.27 10.83 4.10
CA ALA A 104 -6.06 11.97 3.21
C ALA A 104 -7.37 12.56 2.67
N GLU A 105 -8.43 11.76 2.49
CA GLU A 105 -9.74 12.22 2.03
C GLU A 105 -10.39 13.23 3.00
N LYS A 106 -9.96 13.28 4.27
CA LYS A 106 -10.44 14.29 5.23
C LYS A 106 -9.89 15.70 4.96
N TYR A 107 -8.83 15.81 4.17
CA TYR A 107 -8.19 17.07 3.83
C TYR A 107 -8.62 17.58 2.45
N LEU A 108 -8.85 16.66 1.51
CA LEU A 108 -9.23 16.96 0.14
C LEU A 108 -10.70 17.39 0.05
N LYS A 109 -10.98 18.39 -0.80
CA LYS A 109 -12.32 18.89 -1.07
C LYS A 109 -13.21 17.78 -1.64
N SER A 110 -14.51 17.86 -1.37
CA SER A 110 -15.48 16.92 -1.94
C SER A 110 -15.45 16.97 -3.48
N GLN A 111 -15.34 15.81 -4.11
CA GLN A 111 -15.36 15.65 -5.56
C GLN A 111 -15.94 14.28 -5.93
N SER A 112 -16.77 14.26 -6.98
CA SER A 112 -17.26 13.01 -7.57
C SER A 112 -16.25 12.45 -8.56
N MET A 113 -15.86 11.21 -8.38
CA MET A 113 -14.92 10.50 -9.25
C MET A 113 -15.14 8.99 -9.21
N TYR A 114 -14.53 8.27 -10.15
CA TYR A 114 -14.51 6.82 -10.13
C TYR A 114 -13.55 6.33 -9.04
N VAL A 115 -14.01 5.36 -8.25
CA VAL A 115 -13.26 4.77 -7.15
C VAL A 115 -13.33 3.25 -7.28
N GLU A 116 -12.16 2.61 -7.28
CA GLU A 116 -12.01 1.17 -7.15
C GLU A 116 -12.02 0.79 -5.66
N ASP A 117 -12.99 -0.03 -5.28
CA ASP A 117 -13.19 -0.48 -3.90
C ASP A 117 -13.95 -1.81 -3.92
N PHE A 118 -14.40 -2.31 -2.77
CA PHE A 118 -15.30 -3.47 -2.70
C PHE A 118 -16.61 -3.26 -3.49
N ASP A 119 -17.06 -2.01 -3.58
CA ASP A 119 -18.20 -1.55 -4.36
C ASP A 119 -17.74 -0.46 -5.34
N SER A 120 -17.06 -0.86 -6.42
CA SER A 120 -16.49 0.07 -7.39
C SER A 120 -17.57 0.92 -8.09
N GLY A 121 -17.25 2.19 -8.33
CA GLY A 121 -18.15 3.09 -9.06
C GLY A 121 -17.87 4.57 -8.81
N THR A 122 -18.71 5.42 -9.39
CA THR A 122 -18.63 6.87 -9.16
C THR A 122 -19.12 7.21 -7.77
N LYS A 123 -18.26 7.78 -6.94
CA LYS A 123 -18.55 8.18 -5.56
C LYS A 123 -18.13 9.62 -5.33
N SER A 124 -18.85 10.32 -4.45
CA SER A 124 -18.41 11.60 -3.91
C SER A 124 -17.53 11.32 -2.70
N ILE A 125 -16.25 11.66 -2.80
CA ILE A 125 -15.25 11.47 -1.75
C ILE A 125 -14.54 12.81 -1.47
N GLY A 126 -13.91 12.92 -0.31
CA GLY A 126 -13.36 14.19 0.16
C GLY A 126 -14.31 14.94 1.10
N SER A 127 -13.79 15.50 2.19
CA SER A 127 -14.57 16.28 3.17
C SER A 127 -13.84 17.53 3.68
N GLY A 128 -12.63 17.80 3.18
CA GLY A 128 -11.81 18.93 3.57
C GLY A 128 -11.90 20.11 2.60
N LYS A 129 -10.82 20.88 2.50
CA LYS A 129 -10.74 22.13 1.73
C LYS A 129 -9.62 22.15 0.70
N TRP A 130 -8.64 21.26 0.82
CA TRP A 130 -7.50 21.20 -0.08
C TRP A 130 -7.94 20.79 -1.48
N ILE A 131 -7.24 21.28 -2.50
CA ILE A 131 -7.48 20.79 -3.86
C ILE A 131 -6.93 19.38 -4.01
N TRP A 132 -7.48 18.63 -4.97
CA TRP A 132 -6.93 17.33 -5.34
C TRP A 132 -5.55 17.52 -5.99
N PRO A 133 -4.56 16.68 -5.65
CA PRO A 133 -3.20 16.79 -6.18
C PRO A 133 -3.09 16.34 -7.64
N MET A 134 -4.16 15.81 -8.23
CA MET A 134 -4.26 15.49 -9.65
C MET A 134 -5.55 16.05 -10.23
N LYS A 135 -5.55 16.39 -11.53
CA LYS A 135 -6.78 16.80 -12.23
C LYS A 135 -7.56 15.57 -12.69
N SER A 136 -8.87 15.57 -12.49
CA SER A 136 -9.77 14.45 -12.85
C SER A 136 -9.24 13.07 -12.44
N PRO A 137 -8.86 12.88 -11.15
CA PRO A 137 -8.31 11.60 -10.70
C PRO A 137 -9.36 10.50 -10.75
N GLN A 138 -8.89 9.28 -10.98
CA GLN A 138 -9.58 8.06 -10.59
C GLN A 138 -8.81 7.49 -9.40
N VAL A 139 -9.52 7.11 -8.34
CA VAL A 139 -8.91 6.47 -7.17
C VAL A 139 -8.89 4.97 -7.41
N THR A 140 -7.69 4.40 -7.57
CA THR A 140 -7.49 2.96 -7.75
C THR A 140 -7.41 2.23 -6.41
N GLN A 141 -7.13 2.96 -5.33
CA GLN A 141 -7.15 2.40 -3.98
C GLN A 141 -7.35 3.49 -2.92
N ARG A 142 -8.27 3.25 -1.98
CA ARG A 142 -8.55 4.19 -0.88
C ARG A 142 -7.63 3.96 0.32
N TYR A 143 -7.74 4.87 1.29
CA TYR A 143 -7.12 4.73 2.61
C TYR A 143 -7.83 3.65 3.45
N GLY A 144 -7.05 2.87 4.20
CA GLY A 144 -7.55 1.89 5.15
C GLY A 144 -7.78 0.50 4.53
N SER A 145 -8.91 -0.13 4.88
CA SER A 145 -9.22 -1.49 4.42
C SER A 145 -9.78 -1.44 3.00
N THR A 146 -9.13 -2.12 2.06
CA THR A 146 -9.50 -2.17 0.64
C THR A 146 -9.41 -3.61 0.12
N PRO A 147 -9.91 -3.92 -1.09
CA PRO A 147 -9.75 -5.26 -1.68
C PRO A 147 -8.28 -5.72 -1.82
N TRP A 148 -7.36 -4.76 -1.93
CA TRP A 148 -5.93 -4.99 -2.07
C TRP A 148 -5.19 -4.99 -0.73
N SER A 149 -5.79 -4.45 0.34
CA SER A 149 -5.07 -4.22 1.59
C SER A 149 -4.63 -5.50 2.31
N ARG A 150 -5.22 -6.64 1.97
CA ARG A 150 -4.79 -7.99 2.41
C ARG A 150 -3.37 -8.37 1.97
N ARG A 151 -2.78 -7.65 1.00
CA ARG A 151 -1.40 -7.85 0.53
C ARG A 151 -0.39 -7.13 1.41
N TYR A 152 -0.84 -6.16 2.21
CA TYR A 152 0.02 -5.46 3.15
C TYR A 152 -0.06 -6.16 4.51
N PRO A 153 1.07 -6.36 5.18
CA PRO A 153 1.12 -6.86 6.55
C PRO A 153 0.31 -6.09 7.57
N SER A 154 0.17 -4.77 7.40
CA SER A 154 -0.70 -3.94 8.21
C SER A 154 -2.19 -4.25 7.98
N GLY A 155 -2.52 -4.96 6.90
CA GLY A 155 -3.88 -5.17 6.40
C GLY A 155 -4.54 -3.89 5.89
N ARG A 156 -3.80 -2.79 5.78
CA ARG A 156 -4.33 -1.44 5.58
C ARG A 156 -3.46 -0.65 4.61
N HIS A 157 -4.11 0.16 3.80
CA HIS A 157 -3.45 1.11 2.93
C HIS A 157 -3.26 2.46 3.64
N ASP A 158 -2.05 3.00 3.61
CA ASP A 158 -1.68 4.19 4.36
C ASP A 158 -1.92 5.51 3.61
N GLY A 159 -2.23 5.42 2.32
CA GLY A 159 -2.52 6.56 1.45
C GLY A 159 -3.79 6.39 0.61
N ILE A 160 -3.84 7.15 -0.48
CA ILE A 160 -4.77 6.95 -1.58
C ILE A 160 -3.97 6.83 -2.88
N ASP A 161 -4.29 5.83 -3.69
CA ASP A 161 -3.69 5.64 -5.00
C ASP A 161 -4.59 6.22 -6.07
N MET A 162 -3.98 7.00 -6.95
CA MET A 162 -4.67 7.72 -8.00
C MET A 162 -3.96 7.61 -9.33
N ILE A 163 -4.76 7.58 -10.38
CA ILE A 163 -4.33 7.73 -11.77
C ILE A 163 -5.07 8.89 -12.43
N SER A 164 -4.47 9.47 -13.46
CA SER A 164 -5.12 10.44 -14.34
C SER A 164 -4.45 10.49 -15.70
N ASN A 165 -5.22 10.89 -16.72
CA ASN A 165 -4.69 11.25 -18.02
C ASN A 165 -3.84 12.54 -17.96
N ASN A 166 -4.06 13.40 -16.96
CA ASN A 166 -3.18 14.51 -16.65
C ASN A 166 -2.14 14.05 -15.63
N THR A 167 -0.90 13.89 -16.07
CA THR A 167 0.18 13.35 -15.25
C THR A 167 0.80 14.37 -14.29
N PHE A 168 0.43 15.64 -14.34
CA PHE A 168 0.97 16.64 -13.42
C PHE A 168 0.39 16.47 -12.01
N ILE A 169 1.27 16.60 -11.03
CA ILE A 169 0.94 16.58 -9.61
C ILE A 169 1.01 18.02 -9.10
N TYR A 170 -0.02 18.43 -8.38
CA TYR A 170 -0.22 19.79 -7.91
C TYR A 170 -0.15 19.87 -6.37
N ALA A 171 0.39 20.97 -5.85
CA ALA A 171 0.34 21.27 -4.42
C ALA A 171 -1.13 21.48 -3.95
N PRO A 172 -1.63 20.69 -3.00
CA PRO A 172 -3.02 20.71 -2.55
C PRO A 172 -3.33 21.91 -1.65
N GLU A 173 -2.30 22.47 -1.03
CA GLU A 173 -2.28 23.68 -0.21
C GLU A 173 -0.85 24.26 -0.20
N ASP A 174 -0.72 25.53 0.16
CA ASP A 174 0.57 26.22 0.34
C ASP A 174 1.48 25.47 1.30
N GLY A 175 2.79 25.59 1.12
CA GLY A 175 3.74 25.02 2.06
C GLY A 175 5.17 25.03 1.57
N LYS A 176 5.99 24.20 2.22
CA LYS A 176 7.40 24.05 1.92
C LYS A 176 7.70 22.65 1.43
N MET A 177 8.11 22.55 0.17
CA MET A 177 8.38 21.27 -0.47
C MET A 177 9.83 20.83 -0.31
N VAL A 178 10.03 19.51 -0.25
CA VAL A 178 11.31 18.86 -0.53
C VAL A 178 11.11 17.73 -1.54
N ARG A 179 12.21 17.32 -2.18
CA ARG A 179 12.27 16.11 -3.02
C ARG A 179 13.24 15.13 -2.40
N GLY A 180 12.98 13.84 -2.59
CA GLY A 180 13.88 12.80 -2.13
C GLY A 180 13.65 11.48 -2.86
N GLY A 181 14.42 10.48 -2.46
CA GLY A 181 14.23 9.11 -2.88
C GLY A 181 14.42 8.18 -1.69
N MET A 182 13.68 7.08 -1.66
CA MET A 182 13.89 5.99 -0.71
C MET A 182 14.22 4.71 -1.46
N GLY A 183 15.16 3.93 -0.92
CA GLY A 183 15.47 2.62 -1.45
C GLY A 183 14.29 1.67 -1.27
N CYS A 184 14.03 0.85 -2.27
CA CYS A 184 12.97 -0.15 -2.22
C CYS A 184 13.38 -1.39 -3.03
N TYR A 185 13.87 -2.41 -2.34
CA TYR A 185 14.30 -3.70 -2.93
C TYR A 185 15.19 -3.57 -4.18
N GLY A 186 16.20 -2.70 -4.12
CA GLY A 186 17.13 -2.45 -5.24
C GLY A 186 16.62 -1.45 -6.28
N ALA A 187 15.39 -0.94 -6.13
CA ALA A 187 14.89 0.24 -6.83
C ALA A 187 14.89 1.47 -5.90
N VAL A 188 14.51 2.63 -6.44
CA VAL A 188 14.31 3.88 -5.69
C VAL A 188 12.91 4.40 -5.97
N ILE A 189 12.12 4.61 -4.91
CA ILE A 189 10.86 5.37 -4.98
C ILE A 189 11.23 6.84 -4.81
N ASN A 190 11.00 7.63 -5.85
CA ASN A 190 11.14 9.08 -5.74
C ASN A 190 9.89 9.63 -5.07
N TYR A 191 10.08 10.65 -4.25
CA TYR A 191 8.98 11.34 -3.60
C TYR A 191 9.14 12.86 -3.58
N VAL A 192 8.00 13.52 -3.47
CA VAL A 192 7.88 14.89 -2.97
C VAL A 192 7.22 14.85 -1.60
N ALA A 193 7.58 15.76 -0.71
CA ALA A 193 6.84 16.02 0.52
C ALA A 193 6.63 17.52 0.69
N ILE A 194 5.47 17.93 1.20
CA ILE A 194 5.16 19.34 1.50
C ILE A 194 4.77 19.47 2.97
N ASP A 195 5.49 20.29 3.71
CA ASP A 195 5.10 20.75 5.04
C ASP A 195 4.16 21.95 4.91
N HIS A 196 2.91 21.77 5.35
CA HIS A 196 1.86 22.80 5.32
C HIS A 196 1.79 23.60 6.63
N GLY A 197 2.72 23.34 7.57
CA GLY A 197 2.69 23.89 8.92
C GLY A 197 1.72 23.16 9.84
N GLY A 198 1.74 23.52 11.13
CA GLY A 198 0.87 22.91 12.14
C GLY A 198 1.09 21.40 12.34
N GLY A 199 2.25 20.89 11.93
CA GLY A 199 2.61 19.47 11.95
C GLY A 199 1.95 18.63 10.86
N VAL A 200 1.34 19.25 9.84
CA VAL A 200 0.68 18.55 8.74
C VAL A 200 1.61 18.48 7.54
N VAL A 201 1.90 17.27 7.08
CA VAL A 201 2.77 17.00 5.93
C VAL A 201 2.04 16.10 4.94
N SER A 202 2.11 16.44 3.65
CA SER A 202 1.64 15.58 2.56
C SER A 202 2.80 14.95 1.81
N TYR A 203 2.63 13.70 1.36
CA TYR A 203 3.65 12.93 0.64
C TYR A 203 3.11 12.46 -0.71
N TYR A 204 3.98 12.47 -1.71
CA TYR A 204 3.70 12.10 -3.10
C TYR A 204 4.74 11.10 -3.55
N LEU A 205 4.37 9.83 -3.67
CA LEU A 205 5.29 8.74 -3.98
C LEU A 205 5.14 8.31 -5.45
N HIS A 206 6.10 7.51 -5.91
CA HIS A 206 6.21 6.99 -7.28
C HIS A 206 6.42 8.05 -8.35
N VAL A 207 6.80 9.27 -7.98
CA VAL A 207 6.88 10.41 -8.90
C VAL A 207 8.13 10.40 -9.81
N LYS A 208 8.14 11.32 -10.77
CA LYS A 208 9.28 11.71 -11.62
C LYS A 208 9.61 13.19 -11.43
#